data_AF-A0A1J4SCI9-F1
#
_entry.id   AF-A0A1J4SCI9-F1
#
_cell.length_a   1.000
_cell.length_b   1.000
_cell.length_c   1.000
_cell.angle_alpha   90.00
_cell.angle_beta   90.00
_cell.angle_gamma   90.00
#
_symmetry.space_group_name_H-M   'P 1'
#
loop_
_entity.id
_entity.type
_entity.pdbx_description
1 polymer ?
#
loop_
_entity_poly.entity_id
_entity_poly.type
_entity_poly.pdbx_seq_one_letter_code
_entity_poly.pdbx_strand_id
1 'polypeptide(L)'
;MFTELILHENPTLIKGFMGIPAEVFWQIVEVVTLILPEIDRQRLDRPDRQRQSGAGRECDQPVVIRVAAVLSYMRLHVPQVAVALMYGMTQPDISRDLRRLLPAIQSALPCPEVWKLLESGQAIDAATKLTLEELADGRVLADATEQRVSRSKNSETRKEYYSGKKKQFTIKTQFVTDGEHHIKAISASVPGAEHDKTLSDKVRTVEHLPDGCELDADKGYQGLDKQVSQVTVINPETGEQQSVSRLTVQTPYKKPKGSELTEEQKTFNSLLSSIRVRIEHCIGWAKNWAILANRFRCAHSIYTSIMRTICGLVNLQTQNWQAAKTANSA
;
A
#
# COMPACT_ATOMS: atom_id res chain seq x y z
N MET A 1 5.48 -3.32 32.06
CA MET A 1 5.83 -2.67 30.78
C MET A 1 6.65 -3.68 29.99
N PHE A 2 6.46 -3.78 28.68
CA PHE A 2 7.31 -4.60 27.82
C PHE A 2 8.71 -3.99 27.75
N THR A 3 9.70 -4.81 28.03
CA THR A 3 11.12 -4.49 27.93
C THR A 3 11.75 -5.35 26.83
N GLU A 4 12.94 -5.00 26.39
CA GLU A 4 13.69 -5.77 25.40
C GLU A 4 13.93 -7.21 25.89
N LEU A 5 14.29 -7.38 27.17
CA LEU A 5 14.42 -8.69 27.81
C LEU A 5 13.13 -9.51 27.69
N ILE A 6 11.97 -8.93 28.01
CA ILE A 6 10.67 -9.63 27.91
C ILE A 6 10.39 -10.06 26.47
N LEU A 7 10.73 -9.22 25.48
CA LEU A 7 10.52 -9.53 24.06
C LEU A 7 11.43 -10.67 23.57
N HIS A 8 12.67 -10.75 24.07
CA HIS A 8 13.55 -11.89 23.80
C HIS A 8 13.05 -13.17 24.45
N GLU A 9 12.64 -13.11 25.72
CA GLU A 9 12.17 -14.28 26.48
C GLU A 9 10.80 -14.79 25.98
N ASN A 10 9.99 -13.93 25.37
CA ASN A 10 8.61 -14.25 24.98
C ASN A 10 8.31 -13.87 23.51
N PRO A 11 8.86 -14.61 22.52
CA PRO A 11 8.68 -14.29 21.09
C PRO A 11 7.22 -14.34 20.62
N THR A 12 6.34 -15.03 21.34
CA THR A 12 4.90 -15.05 21.08
C THR A 12 4.24 -13.69 21.28
N LEU A 13 4.77 -12.86 22.20
CA LEU A 13 4.29 -11.48 22.40
C LEU A 13 4.56 -10.62 21.15
N ILE A 14 5.69 -10.82 20.48
CA ILE A 14 6.01 -10.11 19.23
C ILE A 14 4.94 -10.42 18.18
N LYS A 15 4.64 -11.70 17.95
CA LYS A 15 3.59 -12.08 16.99
C LYS A 15 2.20 -11.55 17.40
N GLY A 16 1.84 -11.67 18.67
CA GLY A 16 0.53 -11.24 19.18
C GLY A 16 0.31 -9.72 19.08
N PHE A 17 1.29 -8.94 19.51
CA PHE A 17 1.15 -7.47 19.61
C PHE A 17 1.61 -6.74 18.35
N MET A 18 2.60 -7.26 17.62
CA MET A 18 3.22 -6.58 16.48
C MET A 18 2.83 -7.21 15.14
N GLY A 19 2.16 -8.37 15.14
CA GLY A 19 1.59 -8.98 13.94
C GLY A 19 2.59 -9.69 13.03
N ILE A 20 3.85 -9.79 13.46
CA ILE A 20 4.95 -10.41 12.68
C ILE A 20 5.71 -11.45 13.51
N PRO A 21 6.36 -12.43 12.87
CA PRO A 21 7.26 -13.36 13.58
C PRO A 21 8.40 -12.63 14.30
N ALA A 22 8.89 -13.21 15.39
CA ALA A 22 9.98 -12.64 16.19
C ALA A 22 11.27 -12.42 15.37
N GLU A 23 11.64 -13.38 14.53
CA GLU A 23 12.79 -13.28 13.64
C GLU A 23 12.71 -12.04 12.74
N VAL A 24 11.57 -11.85 12.07
CA VAL A 24 11.31 -10.68 11.21
C VAL A 24 11.38 -9.37 12.01
N PHE A 25 10.85 -9.36 13.23
CA PHE A 25 10.93 -8.17 14.09
C PHE A 25 12.38 -7.79 14.40
N TRP A 26 13.22 -8.75 14.76
CA TRP A 26 14.62 -8.49 15.08
C TRP A 26 15.43 -8.05 13.85
N GLN A 27 15.14 -8.60 12.67
CA GLN A 27 15.72 -8.13 11.40
C GLN A 27 15.35 -6.66 11.11
N ILE A 28 14.08 -6.27 11.31
CA ILE A 28 13.65 -4.88 11.16
C ILE A 28 14.39 -3.98 12.17
N VAL A 29 14.50 -4.41 13.42
CA VAL A 29 15.21 -3.65 14.47
C VAL A 29 16.69 -3.43 14.11
N GLU A 30 17.36 -4.44 13.59
CA GLU A 30 18.76 -4.36 13.17
C GLU A 30 18.93 -3.29 12.07
N VAL A 31 18.14 -3.38 11.00
CA VAL A 31 18.17 -2.41 9.90
C VAL A 31 17.82 -1.01 10.40
N VAL A 32 16.76 -0.86 11.21
CA VAL A 32 16.36 0.44 11.75
C VAL A 32 17.46 1.04 12.62
N THR A 33 18.11 0.25 13.47
CA THR A 33 19.20 0.71 14.34
C THR A 33 20.38 1.25 13.52
N LEU A 34 20.70 0.59 12.41
CA LEU A 34 21.77 0.99 11.51
C LEU A 34 21.49 2.33 10.81
N ILE A 35 20.28 2.52 10.28
CA ILE A 35 19.99 3.65 9.37
C ILE A 35 19.33 4.85 10.06
N LEU A 36 18.71 4.66 11.23
CA LEU A 36 17.98 5.72 11.93
C LEU A 36 18.83 6.97 12.23
N PRO A 37 20.12 6.86 12.64
CA PRO A 37 20.96 8.03 12.87
C PRO A 37 21.10 8.94 11.64
N GLU A 38 21.25 8.36 10.45
CA GLU A 38 21.38 9.11 9.20
C GLU A 38 20.04 9.75 8.79
N ILE A 39 18.93 9.02 8.92
CA ILE A 39 17.58 9.58 8.69
C ILE A 39 17.31 10.75 9.63
N ASP A 40 17.70 10.63 10.91
CA ASP A 40 17.54 11.70 11.88
C ASP A 40 18.43 12.91 11.58
N ARG A 41 19.66 12.70 11.08
CA ARG A 41 20.55 13.77 10.62
C ARG A 41 19.92 14.56 9.47
N GLN A 42 19.52 13.89 8.39
CA GLN A 42 18.87 14.51 7.23
C GLN A 42 17.60 15.28 7.64
N ARG A 43 16.82 14.74 8.57
CA ARG A 43 15.63 15.40 9.11
C ARG A 43 15.97 16.67 9.90
N LEU A 44 17.10 16.71 10.60
CA LEU A 44 17.54 17.86 11.39
C LEU A 44 18.18 18.95 10.52
N ASP A 45 18.76 18.58 9.37
CA ASP A 45 19.44 19.49 8.44
C ASP A 45 18.50 20.17 7.43
N ARG A 46 17.20 19.92 7.51
CA ARG A 46 16.21 20.52 6.59
C ARG A 46 16.17 22.06 6.70
N PRO A 47 16.05 22.78 5.56
CA PRO A 47 16.19 24.24 5.51
C PRO A 47 15.06 25.00 6.21
N ASP A 48 13.88 24.39 6.36
CA ASP A 48 12.70 24.97 7.00
C ASP A 48 12.65 24.76 8.53
N ARG A 49 13.74 24.25 9.12
CA ARG A 49 13.78 23.97 10.57
C ARG A 49 13.98 25.24 11.40
N GLN A 50 12.99 25.55 12.23
CA GLN A 50 13.01 26.70 13.14
C GLN A 50 13.82 26.50 14.44
N ARG A 51 14.13 25.25 14.82
CA ARG A 51 14.86 24.94 16.08
C ARG A 51 16.33 24.67 15.77
N GLN A 52 17.26 25.03 16.66
CA GLN A 52 18.68 24.70 16.54
C GLN A 52 18.94 23.19 16.67
N SER A 53 20.01 22.67 16.06
CA SER A 53 20.40 21.24 16.22
C SER A 53 20.56 20.89 17.70
N GLY A 54 20.03 19.75 18.13
CA GLY A 54 19.95 19.38 19.56
C GLY A 54 18.79 19.98 20.36
N ALA A 55 18.10 21.02 19.87
CA ALA A 55 16.93 21.58 20.55
C ALA A 55 15.67 20.70 20.33
N GLY A 56 15.42 19.79 21.27
CA GLY A 56 14.25 18.90 21.33
C GLY A 56 14.30 17.98 22.54
N ARG A 57 13.19 17.28 22.84
CA ARG A 57 13.19 16.24 23.88
C ARG A 57 14.05 15.07 23.41
N GLU A 58 14.96 14.62 24.25
CA GLU A 58 15.72 13.38 24.04
C GLU A 58 14.78 12.18 23.95
N CYS A 59 15.21 11.15 23.21
CA CYS A 59 14.44 9.95 23.08
C CYS A 59 14.90 8.95 24.14
N ASP A 60 14.13 8.87 25.23
CA ASP A 60 14.55 8.16 26.44
C ASP A 60 14.49 6.62 26.30
N GLN A 61 13.94 6.09 25.19
CA GLN A 61 13.68 4.66 25.00
C GLN A 61 14.59 4.01 23.94
N PRO A 62 15.04 2.76 24.14
CA PRO A 62 15.80 2.00 23.14
C PRO A 62 15.04 1.87 21.80
N VAL A 63 15.79 1.80 20.69
CA VAL A 63 15.21 1.65 19.34
C VAL A 63 14.27 0.45 19.25
N VAL A 64 14.64 -0.67 19.86
CA VAL A 64 13.82 -1.90 19.95
C VAL A 64 12.42 -1.61 20.50
N ILE A 65 12.34 -0.91 21.63
CA ILE A 65 11.08 -0.57 22.30
C ILE A 65 10.24 0.38 21.45
N ARG A 66 10.89 1.35 20.82
CA ARG A 66 10.19 2.32 19.96
C ARG A 66 9.61 1.66 18.71
N VAL A 67 10.36 0.77 18.06
CA VAL A 67 9.89 -0.03 16.91
C VAL A 67 8.74 -0.93 17.33
N ALA A 68 8.88 -1.65 18.46
CA ALA A 68 7.82 -2.49 19.01
C ALA A 68 6.53 -1.70 19.28
N ALA A 69 6.64 -0.52 19.87
CA ALA A 69 5.51 0.35 20.16
C ALA A 69 4.80 0.86 18.89
N VAL A 70 5.57 1.25 17.86
CA VAL A 70 5.00 1.68 16.57
C VAL A 70 4.28 0.54 15.87
N LEU A 71 4.89 -0.65 15.79
CA LEU A 71 4.26 -1.83 15.19
C LEU A 71 3.01 -2.26 15.97
N SER A 72 3.07 -2.25 17.31
CA SER A 72 1.89 -2.53 18.15
C SER A 72 0.76 -1.53 17.94
N TYR A 73 1.08 -0.25 17.79
CA TYR A 73 0.07 0.76 17.48
C TYR A 73 -0.59 0.50 16.12
N MET A 74 0.17 0.19 15.08
CA MET A 74 -0.39 -0.13 13.76
C MET A 74 -1.21 -1.43 13.77
N ARG A 75 -0.72 -2.45 14.46
CA ARG A 75 -1.34 -3.78 14.53
C ARG A 75 -2.65 -3.76 15.29
N LEU A 76 -2.65 -3.19 16.49
CA LEU A 76 -3.78 -3.24 17.43
C LEU A 76 -4.73 -2.05 17.26
N HIS A 77 -4.20 -0.89 16.86
CA HIS A 77 -4.93 0.37 16.74
C HIS A 77 -5.77 0.66 18.00
N VAL A 78 -5.22 0.43 19.18
CA VAL A 78 -5.80 0.92 20.44
C VAL A 78 -5.40 2.39 20.65
N PRO A 79 -6.00 3.14 21.60
CA PRO A 79 -5.56 4.50 21.90
C PRO A 79 -4.03 4.55 22.13
N GLN A 80 -3.37 5.57 21.58
CA GLN A 80 -1.90 5.68 21.66
C GLN A 80 -1.39 5.70 23.11
N VAL A 81 -2.18 6.24 24.06
CA VAL A 81 -1.86 6.20 25.49
C VAL A 81 -1.79 4.76 26.04
N ALA A 82 -2.64 3.85 25.55
CA ALA A 82 -2.62 2.46 26.00
C ALA A 82 -1.35 1.75 25.51
N VAL A 83 -0.96 1.96 24.25
CA VAL A 83 0.33 1.45 23.72
C VAL A 83 1.49 2.08 24.51
N ALA A 84 1.44 3.37 24.75
CA ALA A 84 2.48 4.08 25.49
C ALA A 84 2.69 3.47 26.90
N LEU A 85 1.60 3.18 27.63
CA LEU A 85 1.65 2.50 28.93
C LEU A 85 2.25 1.10 28.85
N MET A 86 1.99 0.34 27.77
CA MET A 86 2.60 -0.98 27.59
C MET A 86 4.13 -0.89 27.52
N TYR A 87 4.68 0.17 26.91
CA TYR A 87 6.11 0.30 26.61
C TYR A 87 6.86 1.33 27.47
N GLY A 88 6.23 1.89 28.51
CA GLY A 88 6.86 2.92 29.36
C GLY A 88 7.13 4.25 28.64
N MET A 89 6.27 4.58 27.69
CA MET A 89 6.33 5.78 26.87
C MET A 89 5.19 6.74 27.21
N THR A 90 5.22 7.94 26.61
CA THR A 90 4.07 8.85 26.62
C THR A 90 3.32 8.82 25.27
N GLN A 91 2.06 9.24 25.25
CA GLN A 91 1.30 9.32 23.99
C GLN A 91 1.98 10.19 22.91
N PRO A 92 2.58 11.36 23.24
CA PRO A 92 3.36 12.14 22.28
C PRO A 92 4.55 11.39 21.69
N ASP A 93 5.15 10.45 22.42
CA ASP A 93 6.27 9.65 21.92
C ASP A 93 5.80 8.71 20.81
N ILE A 94 4.68 7.99 21.03
CA ILE A 94 4.06 7.15 19.98
C ILE A 94 3.72 7.96 18.73
N SER A 95 3.09 9.13 18.91
CA SER A 95 2.72 10.01 17.80
C SER A 95 3.93 10.53 16.99
N ARG A 96 5.07 10.71 17.68
CA ARG A 96 6.31 11.19 17.07
C ARG A 96 7.05 10.06 16.38
N ASP A 97 7.19 8.92 17.05
CA ASP A 97 7.91 7.75 16.54
C ASP A 97 7.20 7.11 15.36
N LEU A 98 5.86 7.17 15.32
CA LEU A 98 5.13 6.78 14.12
C LEU A 98 5.58 7.60 12.89
N ARG A 99 6.01 8.85 13.02
CA ARG A 99 6.53 9.63 11.87
C ARG A 99 8.01 9.39 11.62
N ARG A 100 8.80 9.22 12.69
CA ARG A 100 10.26 9.09 12.61
C ARG A 100 10.72 7.71 12.17
N LEU A 101 10.03 6.66 12.60
CA LEU A 101 10.46 5.28 12.38
C LEU A 101 9.91 4.67 11.10
N LEU A 102 8.79 5.15 10.54
CA LEU A 102 8.24 4.58 9.31
C LEU A 102 9.24 4.58 8.13
N PRO A 103 10.00 5.65 7.84
CA PRO A 103 11.02 5.60 6.79
C PRO A 103 12.08 4.52 7.03
N ALA A 104 12.55 4.37 8.27
CA ALA A 104 13.54 3.36 8.62
C ALA A 104 12.97 1.93 8.53
N ILE A 105 11.74 1.73 9.02
CA ILE A 105 11.05 0.43 8.92
C ILE A 105 10.82 0.07 7.45
N GLN A 106 10.45 1.03 6.59
CA GLN A 106 10.26 0.79 5.16
C GLN A 106 11.54 0.31 4.46
N SER A 107 12.71 0.78 4.87
CA SER A 107 13.99 0.31 4.32
C SER A 107 14.30 -1.16 4.65
N ALA A 108 13.63 -1.75 5.65
CA ALA A 108 13.77 -3.15 6.02
C ALA A 108 12.72 -4.06 5.35
N LEU A 109 11.86 -3.52 4.48
CA LEU A 109 10.68 -4.21 3.96
C LEU A 109 10.64 -4.18 2.43
N PRO A 110 10.04 -5.21 1.80
CA PRO A 110 9.69 -5.19 0.37
C PRO A 110 8.45 -4.31 0.14
N CYS A 111 8.58 -3.01 0.41
CA CYS A 111 7.50 -2.04 0.27
C CYS A 111 7.12 -1.82 -1.20
N PRO A 112 5.82 -1.66 -1.52
CA PRO A 112 5.42 -1.26 -2.85
C PRO A 112 5.88 0.16 -3.18
N GLU A 113 5.92 0.44 -4.48
CA GLU A 113 6.06 1.79 -5.00
C GLU A 113 4.84 2.65 -4.64
N VAL A 114 5.07 3.96 -4.52
CA VAL A 114 3.99 4.92 -4.25
C VAL A 114 3.82 5.83 -5.45
N TRP A 115 2.76 5.58 -6.23
CA TRP A 115 2.42 6.42 -7.37
C TRP A 115 1.75 7.70 -6.90
N LYS A 116 2.41 8.83 -7.18
CA LYS A 116 1.95 10.16 -6.80
C LYS A 116 0.86 10.63 -7.76
N LEU A 117 0.04 11.57 -7.30
CA LEU A 117 -0.86 12.30 -8.19
C LEU A 117 0.00 13.19 -9.10
N LEU A 118 -0.22 13.12 -10.40
CA LEU A 118 0.54 13.86 -11.39
C LEU A 118 -0.32 14.98 -11.97
N GLU A 119 0.31 16.14 -12.17
CA GLU A 119 -0.30 17.24 -12.91
C GLU A 119 -0.24 16.98 -14.42
N SER A 120 -1.10 17.66 -15.18
CA SER A 120 -1.12 17.53 -16.63
C SER A 120 0.24 17.88 -17.24
N GLY A 121 0.82 16.97 -18.02
CA GLY A 121 2.12 17.15 -18.67
C GLY A 121 3.33 16.78 -17.81
N GLN A 122 3.15 16.45 -16.53
CA GLN A 122 4.24 15.97 -15.68
C GLN A 122 4.66 14.57 -16.13
N ALA A 123 5.95 14.39 -16.45
CA ALA A 123 6.50 13.10 -16.83
C ALA A 123 6.48 12.10 -15.66
N ILE A 124 6.29 10.82 -16.00
CA ILE A 124 6.43 9.72 -15.05
C ILE A 124 7.92 9.40 -14.90
N ASP A 125 8.36 9.22 -13.66
CA ASP A 125 9.71 8.74 -13.38
C ASP A 125 9.84 7.27 -13.82
N ALA A 126 10.79 6.99 -14.70
CA ALA A 126 11.04 5.65 -15.22
C ALA A 126 11.31 4.63 -14.10
N ALA A 127 11.92 5.06 -12.98
CA ALA A 127 12.20 4.20 -11.83
C ALA A 127 10.94 3.72 -11.09
N THR A 128 9.79 4.35 -11.34
CA THR A 128 8.50 4.02 -10.70
C THR A 128 7.61 3.14 -11.58
N LYS A 129 8.07 2.79 -12.78
CA LYS A 129 7.37 1.87 -13.68
C LYS A 129 7.66 0.43 -13.27
N LEU A 130 6.64 -0.41 -13.43
CA LEU A 130 6.81 -1.85 -13.29
C LEU A 130 7.41 -2.43 -14.56
N THR A 131 8.16 -3.51 -14.39
CA THR A 131 8.79 -4.29 -15.45
C THR A 131 8.06 -5.63 -15.63
N LEU A 132 8.25 -6.31 -16.76
CA LEU A 132 7.59 -7.60 -16.99
C LEU A 132 8.09 -8.68 -16.03
N GLU A 133 9.36 -8.61 -15.64
CA GLU A 133 10.02 -9.52 -14.70
C GLU A 133 9.43 -9.43 -13.29
N GLU A 134 8.76 -8.31 -12.98
CA GLU A 134 8.06 -8.12 -11.71
C GLU A 134 6.63 -8.67 -11.71
N LEU A 135 6.14 -9.18 -12.84
CA LEU A 135 4.80 -9.73 -13.00
C LEU A 135 4.89 -11.26 -13.11
N ALA A 136 4.03 -11.98 -12.39
CA ALA A 136 4.08 -13.44 -12.34
C ALA A 136 3.80 -14.08 -13.71
N ASP A 137 2.67 -13.71 -14.34
CA ASP A 137 2.23 -14.26 -15.63
C ASP A 137 1.94 -13.13 -16.64
N GLY A 138 2.76 -12.07 -16.61
CA GLY A 138 2.49 -10.84 -17.39
C GLY A 138 1.17 -10.15 -17.01
N ARG A 139 0.59 -10.51 -15.87
CA ARG A 139 -0.70 -10.01 -15.39
C ARG A 139 -0.51 -9.00 -14.28
N VAL A 140 -1.43 -8.06 -14.19
CA VAL A 140 -1.51 -7.02 -13.17
C VAL A 140 -2.94 -6.96 -12.67
N LEU A 141 -3.14 -7.00 -11.34
CA LEU A 141 -4.47 -6.72 -10.78
C LEU A 141 -4.48 -5.33 -10.18
N ALA A 142 -5.52 -4.54 -10.46
CA ALA A 142 -5.76 -3.25 -9.83
C ALA A 142 -7.13 -3.19 -9.14
N ASP A 143 -7.14 -2.65 -7.92
CA ASP A 143 -8.36 -2.42 -7.16
C ASP A 143 -8.20 -1.24 -6.20
N ALA A 144 -9.30 -0.60 -5.80
CA ALA A 144 -9.29 0.51 -4.87
C ALA A 144 -9.98 0.16 -3.56
N THR A 145 -9.37 0.59 -2.46
CA THR A 145 -9.92 0.42 -1.12
C THR A 145 -10.24 1.76 -0.47
N GLU A 146 -11.29 1.78 0.34
CA GLU A 146 -11.71 2.96 1.11
C GLU A 146 -11.61 2.66 2.61
N GLN A 147 -11.02 3.61 3.36
CA GLN A 147 -10.93 3.56 4.81
C GLN A 147 -11.68 4.73 5.44
N ARG A 148 -12.47 4.46 6.48
CA ARG A 148 -13.23 5.49 7.20
C ARG A 148 -12.30 6.50 7.88
N VAL A 149 -12.65 7.79 7.79
CA VAL A 149 -12.00 8.88 8.52
C VAL A 149 -12.98 9.68 9.38
N SER A 150 -12.45 10.61 10.17
CA SER A 150 -13.27 11.56 10.93
C SER A 150 -13.90 12.60 10.01
N ARG A 151 -15.13 13.02 10.36
CA ARG A 151 -15.84 14.08 9.64
C ARG A 151 -15.13 15.42 9.86
N SER A 152 -14.75 16.10 8.78
CA SER A 152 -14.25 17.48 8.85
C SER A 152 -15.33 18.45 9.30
N LYS A 153 -14.94 19.47 10.07
CA LYS A 153 -15.81 20.61 10.42
C LYS A 153 -16.01 21.54 9.22
N ASN A 154 -15.01 21.63 8.34
CA ASN A 154 -15.10 22.42 7.11
C ASN A 154 -16.06 21.74 6.11
N SER A 155 -17.00 22.51 5.56
CA SER A 155 -18.06 22.00 4.69
C SER A 155 -17.56 21.52 3.32
N GLU A 156 -16.56 22.19 2.75
CA GLU A 156 -15.98 21.87 1.44
C GLU A 156 -15.19 20.56 1.55
N THR A 157 -14.24 20.49 2.49
CA THR A 157 -13.50 19.26 2.79
C THR A 157 -14.44 18.10 3.11
N ARG A 158 -15.55 18.37 3.79
CA ARG A 158 -16.54 17.33 4.12
C ARG A 158 -17.15 16.69 2.87
N LYS A 159 -17.40 17.45 1.79
CA LYS A 159 -17.97 16.91 0.55
C LYS A 159 -16.95 16.01 -0.16
N GLU A 160 -15.70 16.43 -0.25
CA GLU A 160 -14.61 15.69 -0.90
C GLU A 160 -14.38 14.31 -0.27
N TYR A 161 -14.50 14.20 1.05
CA TYR A 161 -14.26 12.94 1.75
C TYR A 161 -15.50 12.04 1.83
N TYR A 162 -16.71 12.54 1.48
CA TYR A 162 -17.93 11.74 1.60
C TYR A 162 -18.06 10.76 0.43
N SER A 163 -17.84 9.47 0.70
CA SER A 163 -18.07 8.41 -0.27
C SER A 163 -19.55 8.09 -0.35
N GLY A 164 -20.15 8.31 -1.53
CA GLY A 164 -21.52 7.89 -1.82
C GLY A 164 -21.71 6.37 -1.75
N LYS A 165 -20.69 5.60 -2.15
CA LYS A 165 -20.67 4.13 -2.13
C LYS A 165 -20.72 3.58 -0.70
N LYS A 166 -19.92 4.15 0.21
CA LYS A 166 -19.84 3.70 1.62
C LYS A 166 -20.81 4.45 2.55
N LYS A 167 -21.44 5.53 2.08
CA LYS A 167 -22.27 6.47 2.88
C LYS A 167 -21.54 6.98 4.14
N GLN A 168 -20.23 7.18 4.03
CA GLN A 168 -19.34 7.57 5.13
C GLN A 168 -18.19 8.45 4.61
N PHE A 169 -17.54 9.20 5.52
CA PHE A 169 -16.32 9.91 5.19
C PHE A 169 -15.15 8.93 5.12
N THR A 170 -14.45 8.89 3.99
CA THR A 170 -13.38 7.94 3.74
C THR A 170 -12.19 8.59 3.03
N ILE A 171 -11.05 7.90 3.09
CA ILE A 171 -9.88 8.10 2.23
C ILE A 171 -9.78 6.88 1.32
N LYS A 172 -9.35 7.09 0.08
CA LYS A 172 -9.21 6.08 -0.95
C LYS A 172 -7.76 5.85 -1.33
N THR A 173 -7.43 4.59 -1.60
CA THR A 173 -6.12 4.17 -2.09
C THR A 173 -6.28 3.05 -3.10
N GLN A 174 -5.62 3.17 -4.24
CA GLN A 174 -5.50 2.11 -5.23
C GLN A 174 -4.33 1.20 -4.88
N PHE A 175 -4.52 -0.10 -5.13
CA PHE A 175 -3.53 -1.17 -5.02
C PHE A 175 -3.27 -1.72 -6.43
N VAL A 176 -2.02 -2.11 -6.67
CA VAL A 176 -1.59 -2.81 -7.88
C VAL A 176 -0.69 -3.97 -7.47
N THR A 177 -0.96 -5.15 -8.02
CA THR A 177 -0.23 -6.39 -7.71
C THR A 177 0.50 -6.94 -8.93
N ASP A 178 1.36 -7.93 -8.71
CA ASP A 178 2.10 -8.70 -9.73
C ASP A 178 1.24 -9.72 -10.51
N GLY A 179 -0.09 -9.65 -10.40
CA GLY A 179 -1.00 -10.69 -10.92
C GLY A 179 -1.31 -11.80 -9.92
N GLU A 180 -0.52 -11.87 -8.84
CA GLU A 180 -0.64 -12.83 -7.74
C GLU A 180 -0.86 -12.10 -6.41
N HIS A 181 0.02 -12.31 -5.44
CA HIS A 181 -0.18 -11.96 -4.05
C HIS A 181 0.86 -10.96 -3.52
N HIS A 182 1.66 -10.36 -4.41
CA HIS A 182 2.61 -9.30 -4.06
C HIS A 182 2.10 -7.95 -4.52
N ILE A 183 2.02 -7.00 -3.58
CA ILE A 183 1.61 -5.63 -3.83
C ILE A 183 2.82 -4.90 -4.41
N LYS A 184 2.74 -4.49 -5.67
CA LYS A 184 3.83 -3.83 -6.41
C LYS A 184 3.77 -2.31 -6.31
N ALA A 185 2.56 -1.75 -6.32
CA ALA A 185 2.37 -0.32 -6.15
C ALA A 185 1.08 0.01 -5.38
N ILE A 186 1.07 1.17 -4.74
CA ILE A 186 -0.12 1.82 -4.20
C ILE A 186 -0.18 3.27 -4.66
N SER A 187 -1.38 3.84 -4.76
CA SER A 187 -1.52 5.28 -5.00
C SER A 187 -1.23 6.09 -3.75
N ALA A 188 -0.80 7.34 -3.94
CA ALA A 188 -1.05 8.38 -2.94
C ALA A 188 -2.55 8.41 -2.60
N SER A 189 -2.86 8.60 -1.33
CA SER A 189 -4.25 8.57 -0.87
C SER A 189 -5.02 9.81 -1.26
N VAL A 190 -6.27 9.65 -1.70
CA VAL A 190 -7.17 10.75 -2.07
C VAL A 190 -8.46 10.76 -1.23
N PRO A 191 -9.21 11.86 -1.19
CA PRO A 191 -10.53 11.88 -0.58
C PRO A 191 -11.49 10.84 -1.17
N GLY A 192 -12.33 10.25 -0.33
CA GLY A 192 -13.15 9.09 -0.68
C GLY A 192 -14.29 9.32 -1.69
N ALA A 193 -14.66 10.56 -2.00
CA ALA A 193 -15.64 10.84 -3.04
C ALA A 193 -15.10 10.58 -4.46
N GLU A 194 -13.77 10.50 -4.61
CA GLU A 194 -13.11 10.27 -5.89
C GLU A 194 -13.45 8.87 -6.46
N HIS A 195 -13.75 8.81 -7.76
CA HIS A 195 -14.02 7.57 -8.46
C HIS A 195 -12.73 6.77 -8.71
N ASP A 196 -12.83 5.44 -8.73
CA ASP A 196 -11.67 4.54 -8.85
C ASP A 196 -10.90 4.81 -10.15
N LYS A 197 -11.61 4.92 -11.29
CA LYS A 197 -11.03 5.38 -12.55
C LYS A 197 -10.32 6.74 -12.47
N THR A 198 -10.93 7.74 -11.82
CA THR A 198 -10.34 9.09 -11.77
C THR A 198 -9.04 9.09 -10.96
N LEU A 199 -9.00 8.33 -9.86
CA LEU A 199 -7.75 8.10 -9.13
C LEU A 199 -6.71 7.44 -10.04
N SER A 200 -7.09 6.39 -10.76
CA SER A 200 -6.22 5.69 -11.72
C SER A 200 -5.65 6.62 -12.79
N ASP A 201 -6.47 7.53 -13.32
CA ASP A 201 -6.08 8.52 -14.32
C ASP A 201 -5.05 9.49 -13.73
N LYS A 202 -5.30 10.00 -12.51
CA LYS A 202 -4.41 10.96 -11.81
C LYS A 202 -3.06 10.37 -11.45
N VAL A 203 -2.98 9.07 -11.17
CA VAL A 203 -1.71 8.37 -10.94
C VAL A 203 -1.15 7.71 -12.20
N ARG A 204 -1.79 7.92 -13.36
CA ARG A 204 -1.37 7.41 -14.67
C ARG A 204 -1.08 5.90 -14.66
N THR A 205 -1.94 5.10 -14.00
CA THR A 205 -1.74 3.66 -13.79
C THR A 205 -1.25 2.94 -15.05
N VAL A 206 -1.94 3.14 -16.20
CA VAL A 206 -1.62 2.48 -17.47
C VAL A 206 -0.16 2.69 -17.86
N GLU A 207 0.37 3.89 -17.69
CA GLU A 207 1.72 4.26 -18.13
C GLU A 207 2.83 3.79 -17.20
N HIS A 208 2.49 3.41 -15.97
CA HIS A 208 3.40 2.72 -15.06
C HIS A 208 3.52 1.23 -15.39
N LEU A 209 2.60 0.65 -16.15
CA LEU A 209 2.64 -0.77 -16.48
C LEU A 209 3.50 -1.03 -17.72
N PRO A 210 4.21 -2.17 -17.77
CA PRO A 210 5.05 -2.52 -18.91
C PRO A 210 4.22 -2.87 -20.14
N ASP A 211 4.87 -2.84 -21.29
CA ASP A 211 4.27 -3.24 -22.57
C ASP A 211 4.02 -4.75 -22.59
N GLY A 212 2.93 -5.18 -23.20
CA GLY A 212 2.54 -6.58 -23.33
C GLY A 212 1.79 -7.17 -22.14
N CYS A 213 1.59 -6.44 -21.03
CA CYS A 213 0.91 -6.98 -19.86
C CYS A 213 -0.63 -7.02 -19.99
N GLU A 214 -1.28 -7.80 -19.12
CA GLU A 214 -2.74 -7.84 -18.94
C GLU A 214 -3.14 -7.17 -17.61
N LEU A 215 -3.81 -6.02 -17.68
CA LEU A 215 -4.38 -5.34 -16.53
C LEU A 215 -5.83 -5.79 -16.29
N ASP A 216 -6.04 -6.52 -15.20
CA ASP A 216 -7.36 -6.88 -14.71
C ASP A 216 -7.82 -5.90 -13.63
N ALA A 217 -8.97 -5.29 -13.85
CA ALA A 217 -9.52 -4.32 -12.92
C ALA A 217 -11.03 -4.52 -12.69
N ASP A 218 -11.54 -3.89 -11.63
CA ASP A 218 -12.96 -3.92 -11.30
C ASP A 218 -13.80 -3.04 -12.25
N LYS A 219 -15.12 -3.07 -12.08
CA LYS A 219 -16.05 -2.26 -12.91
C LYS A 219 -15.84 -0.74 -12.73
N GLY A 220 -15.28 -0.31 -11.60
CA GLY A 220 -14.91 1.07 -11.33
C GLY A 220 -13.76 1.60 -12.20
N TYR A 221 -13.11 0.75 -12.99
CA TYR A 221 -12.04 1.12 -13.92
C TYR A 221 -12.47 1.12 -15.40
N GLN A 222 -13.77 0.98 -15.67
CA GLN A 222 -14.28 0.94 -17.04
C GLN A 222 -13.83 2.17 -17.86
N GLY A 223 -13.29 1.94 -19.07
CA GLY A 223 -12.78 2.98 -19.96
C GLY A 223 -11.27 3.24 -19.84
N LEU A 224 -10.55 2.49 -18.99
CA LEU A 224 -9.08 2.50 -18.97
C LEU A 224 -8.47 1.97 -20.28
N ASP A 225 -9.13 1.01 -20.93
CA ASP A 225 -8.74 0.45 -22.23
C ASP A 225 -8.52 1.54 -23.30
N LYS A 226 -9.31 2.62 -23.23
CA LYS A 226 -9.23 3.76 -24.17
C LYS A 226 -8.01 4.65 -23.98
N GLN A 227 -7.29 4.50 -22.86
CA GLN A 227 -6.08 5.28 -22.55
C GLN A 227 -4.81 4.56 -22.95
N VAL A 228 -4.91 3.31 -23.37
CA VAL A 228 -3.75 2.54 -23.82
C VAL A 228 -3.29 3.06 -25.17
N SER A 229 -2.04 3.51 -25.23
CA SER A 229 -1.40 3.91 -26.48
C SER A 229 -1.19 2.70 -27.40
N GLN A 230 -1.17 2.94 -28.71
CA GLN A 230 -0.76 1.91 -29.66
C GLN A 230 0.76 1.88 -29.81
N VAL A 231 1.30 0.70 -30.10
CA VAL A 231 2.70 0.45 -30.42
C VAL A 231 2.79 -0.32 -31.73
N THR A 232 3.84 -0.05 -32.50
CA THR A 232 4.12 -0.76 -33.74
C THR A 232 4.99 -1.97 -33.44
N VAL A 233 4.48 -3.16 -33.74
CA VAL A 233 5.23 -4.41 -33.68
C VAL A 233 5.61 -4.80 -35.11
N ILE A 234 6.88 -5.16 -35.30
CA ILE A 234 7.41 -5.61 -36.59
C ILE A 234 7.63 -7.10 -36.48
N ASN A 235 6.99 -7.88 -37.35
CA ASN A 235 7.26 -9.31 -37.46
C ASN A 235 8.70 -9.49 -37.99
N PRO A 236 9.61 -10.15 -37.24
CA PRO A 236 11.00 -10.31 -37.67
C PRO A 236 11.16 -11.15 -38.95
N GLU A 237 10.22 -12.06 -39.22
CA GLU A 237 10.28 -13.00 -40.35
C GLU A 237 9.66 -12.41 -41.62
N THR A 238 8.53 -11.72 -41.50
CA THR A 238 7.80 -11.17 -42.66
C THR A 238 8.07 -9.69 -42.90
N GLY A 239 8.65 -8.97 -41.93
CA GLY A 239 8.82 -7.52 -41.95
C GLY A 239 7.51 -6.74 -41.82
N GLU A 240 6.38 -7.42 -41.65
CA GLU A 240 5.07 -6.78 -41.55
C GLU A 240 4.95 -5.97 -40.27
N GLN A 241 4.45 -4.74 -40.40
CA GLN A 241 4.20 -3.86 -39.29
C GLN A 241 2.73 -3.94 -38.88
N GLN A 242 2.47 -4.17 -37.60
CA GLN A 242 1.14 -4.19 -37.03
C GLN A 242 1.06 -3.19 -35.88
N SER A 243 0.02 -2.34 -35.89
CA SER A 243 -0.31 -1.48 -34.76
C SER A 243 -1.16 -2.25 -33.77
N VAL A 244 -0.67 -2.44 -32.55
CA VAL A 244 -1.35 -3.16 -31.47
C VAL A 244 -1.42 -2.30 -30.21
N SER A 245 -2.37 -2.58 -29.33
CA SER A 245 -2.43 -1.92 -28.02
C SER A 245 -1.19 -2.29 -27.21
N ARG A 246 -0.59 -1.29 -26.54
CA ARG A 246 0.61 -1.49 -25.71
C ARG A 246 0.40 -2.48 -24.57
N LEU A 247 -0.80 -2.55 -24.01
CA LEU A 247 -1.21 -3.53 -23.00
C LEU A 247 -2.69 -3.86 -23.16
N THR A 248 -3.15 -4.95 -22.55
CA THR A 248 -4.57 -5.32 -22.55
C THR A 248 -5.20 -4.89 -21.23
N VAL A 249 -6.39 -4.28 -21.27
CA VAL A 249 -7.18 -3.97 -20.07
C VAL A 249 -8.46 -4.79 -20.06
N GLN A 250 -8.66 -5.57 -19.01
CA GLN A 250 -9.84 -6.39 -18.81
C GLN A 250 -10.67 -5.82 -17.65
N THR A 251 -11.93 -5.52 -17.93
CA THR A 251 -12.93 -5.18 -16.91
C THR A 251 -14.19 -6.02 -17.13
N PRO A 252 -14.96 -6.34 -16.07
CA PRO A 252 -16.13 -7.19 -16.23
C PRO A 252 -17.20 -6.56 -17.14
N TYR A 253 -17.82 -7.37 -18.01
CA TYR A 253 -18.95 -6.94 -18.83
C TYR A 253 -20.10 -6.45 -17.94
N LYS A 254 -20.63 -5.28 -18.29
CA LYS A 254 -21.79 -4.68 -17.63
C LYS A 254 -23.07 -5.12 -18.33
N LYS A 255 -24.07 -5.50 -17.53
CA LYS A 255 -25.43 -5.75 -18.03
C LYS A 255 -25.95 -4.50 -18.74
N PRO A 256 -26.26 -4.54 -20.05
CA PRO A 256 -26.84 -3.39 -20.74
C PRO A 256 -28.26 -3.12 -20.22
N LYS A 257 -28.73 -1.90 -20.41
CA LYS A 257 -30.07 -1.52 -19.94
C LYS A 257 -31.12 -2.30 -20.74
N GLY A 258 -31.90 -3.15 -20.06
CA GLY A 258 -32.99 -3.91 -20.67
C GLY A 258 -32.61 -5.23 -21.35
N SER A 259 -31.36 -5.68 -21.23
CA SER A 259 -30.93 -7.00 -21.72
C SER A 259 -30.13 -7.76 -20.67
N GLU A 260 -30.00 -9.08 -20.85
CA GLU A 260 -29.17 -9.95 -20.01
C GLU A 260 -27.74 -10.07 -20.55
N LEU A 261 -26.80 -10.48 -19.69
CA LEU A 261 -25.48 -10.90 -20.13
C LEU A 261 -25.59 -12.23 -20.88
N THR A 262 -24.82 -12.38 -21.96
CA THR A 262 -24.67 -13.68 -22.64
C THR A 262 -23.97 -14.67 -21.72
N GLU A 263 -24.11 -15.98 -21.99
CA GLU A 263 -23.41 -17.01 -21.21
C GLU A 263 -21.88 -16.85 -21.31
N GLU A 264 -21.36 -16.48 -22.48
CA GLU A 264 -19.93 -16.18 -22.65
C GLU A 264 -19.46 -15.01 -21.76
N GLN A 265 -20.25 -13.93 -21.69
CA GLN A 265 -19.94 -12.78 -20.82
C GLN A 265 -20.00 -13.16 -19.33
N LYS A 266 -20.93 -14.03 -18.94
CA LYS A 266 -21.01 -14.55 -17.56
C LYS A 266 -19.80 -15.41 -17.23
N THR A 267 -19.41 -16.32 -18.13
CA THR A 267 -18.22 -17.15 -17.97
C THR A 267 -16.96 -16.30 -17.85
N PHE A 268 -16.79 -15.30 -18.73
CA PHE A 268 -15.70 -14.34 -18.65
C PHE A 268 -15.69 -13.60 -17.31
N ASN A 269 -16.83 -13.05 -16.88
CA ASN A 269 -16.93 -12.34 -15.61
C ASN A 269 -16.60 -13.26 -14.43
N SER A 270 -16.97 -14.54 -14.50
CA SER A 270 -16.65 -15.52 -13.46
C SER A 270 -15.16 -15.85 -13.40
N LEU A 271 -14.50 -15.99 -14.56
CA LEU A 271 -13.05 -16.18 -14.66
C LEU A 271 -12.31 -14.96 -14.12
N LEU A 272 -12.66 -13.76 -14.59
CA LEU A 272 -12.04 -12.52 -14.13
C LEU A 272 -12.24 -12.32 -12.62
N SER A 273 -13.41 -12.68 -12.09
CA SER A 273 -13.67 -12.64 -10.65
C SER A 273 -12.78 -13.61 -9.87
N SER A 274 -12.56 -14.85 -10.35
CA SER A 274 -11.73 -15.83 -9.64
C SER A 274 -10.26 -15.40 -9.58
N ILE A 275 -9.78 -14.70 -10.60
CA ILE A 275 -8.45 -14.10 -10.65
C ILE A 275 -8.35 -12.91 -9.70
N ARG A 276 -9.34 -11.98 -9.75
CA ARG A 276 -9.36 -10.77 -8.91
C ARG A 276 -9.46 -11.04 -7.41
N VAL A 277 -9.91 -12.22 -6.99
CA VAL A 277 -9.89 -12.62 -5.56
C VAL A 277 -8.49 -12.50 -4.94
N ARG A 278 -7.41 -12.64 -5.72
CA ARG A 278 -6.03 -12.53 -5.21
C ARG A 278 -5.70 -11.12 -4.69
N ILE A 279 -6.09 -10.07 -5.40
CA ILE A 279 -5.91 -8.69 -4.92
C ILE A 279 -6.86 -8.39 -3.75
N GLU A 280 -8.06 -8.97 -3.74
CA GLU A 280 -8.99 -8.85 -2.60
C GLU A 280 -8.38 -9.48 -1.34
N HIS A 281 -7.67 -10.61 -1.46
CA HIS A 281 -6.89 -11.19 -0.36
C HIS A 281 -5.78 -10.24 0.11
N CYS A 282 -5.01 -9.64 -0.81
CA CYS A 282 -3.97 -8.68 -0.44
C CYS A 282 -4.53 -7.50 0.36
N ILE A 283 -5.65 -6.92 -0.08
CA ILE A 283 -6.37 -5.85 0.63
C ILE A 283 -6.88 -6.36 1.98
N GLY A 284 -7.39 -7.59 2.03
CA GLY A 284 -7.82 -8.26 3.26
C GLY A 284 -6.67 -8.39 4.27
N TRP A 285 -5.49 -8.83 3.82
CA TRP A 285 -4.31 -8.95 4.66
C TRP A 285 -3.79 -7.60 5.15
N ALA A 286 -3.79 -6.57 4.31
CA ALA A 286 -3.51 -5.20 4.75
C ALA A 286 -4.51 -4.77 5.83
N LYS A 287 -5.80 -5.09 5.68
CA LYS A 287 -6.84 -4.82 6.68
C LYS A 287 -6.81 -5.73 7.90
N ASN A 288 -5.99 -6.78 7.94
CA ASN A 288 -5.71 -7.45 9.20
C ASN A 288 -4.99 -6.51 10.17
N TRP A 289 -4.28 -5.51 9.68
CA TRP A 289 -3.74 -4.43 10.51
C TRP A 289 -4.88 -3.49 10.92
N ALA A 290 -5.18 -3.45 12.22
CA ALA A 290 -6.38 -2.77 12.72
C ALA A 290 -6.38 -1.27 12.41
N ILE A 291 -5.20 -0.67 12.19
CA ILE A 291 -5.06 0.74 11.79
C ILE A 291 -5.63 1.02 10.41
N LEU A 292 -5.71 0.03 9.51
CA LEU A 292 -6.32 0.12 8.16
C LEU A 292 -7.75 -0.41 8.13
N ALA A 293 -8.11 -1.32 9.04
CA ALA A 293 -9.46 -1.91 9.11
C ALA A 293 -10.52 -0.92 9.66
N ASN A 294 -10.13 -0.13 10.65
CA ASN A 294 -11.03 0.71 11.42
C ASN A 294 -10.94 2.17 10.96
N ARG A 295 -11.61 3.08 11.68
CA ARG A 295 -11.47 4.51 11.42
C ARG A 295 -10.01 4.95 11.58
N PHE A 296 -9.45 5.56 10.55
CA PHE A 296 -8.14 6.19 10.60
C PHE A 296 -8.19 7.42 11.53
N ARG A 297 -7.26 7.47 12.49
CA ARG A 297 -7.24 8.48 13.58
C ARG A 297 -6.02 9.41 13.54
N CYS A 298 -5.06 9.13 12.66
CA CYS A 298 -3.86 9.94 12.52
C CYS A 298 -4.09 11.10 11.52
N ALA A 299 -3.10 11.98 11.42
CA ALA A 299 -3.09 13.01 10.38
C ALA A 299 -3.11 12.38 8.98
N HIS A 300 -3.87 12.94 8.04
CA HIS A 300 -3.96 12.36 6.69
C HIS A 300 -2.61 12.34 5.95
N SER A 301 -1.70 13.27 6.27
CA SER A 301 -0.36 13.34 5.66
C SER A 301 0.53 12.12 5.92
N ILE A 302 0.26 11.33 6.97
CA ILE A 302 1.01 10.09 7.24
C ILE A 302 0.30 8.84 6.67
N TYR A 303 -0.91 8.97 6.15
CA TYR A 303 -1.75 7.84 5.71
C TYR A 303 -1.03 6.96 4.69
N THR A 304 -0.54 7.55 3.59
CA THR A 304 0.16 6.81 2.53
C THR A 304 1.40 6.09 3.05
N SER A 305 2.14 6.71 3.98
CA SER A 305 3.33 6.11 4.58
C SER A 305 2.98 4.89 5.45
N ILE A 306 1.92 4.98 6.25
CA ILE A 306 1.40 3.84 7.03
C ILE A 306 0.93 2.73 6.09
N MET A 307 0.17 3.07 5.04
CA MET A 307 -0.31 2.13 4.04
C MET A 307 0.86 1.39 3.37
N ARG A 308 1.88 2.12 2.88
CA ARG A 308 3.08 1.57 2.26
C ARG A 308 3.82 0.60 3.19
N THR A 309 3.98 0.99 4.46
CA THR A 309 4.67 0.18 5.46
C THR A 309 3.93 -1.13 5.71
N ILE A 310 2.61 -1.06 5.87
CA ILE A 310 1.78 -2.25 6.08
C ILE A 310 1.78 -3.15 4.84
N CYS A 311 1.72 -2.58 3.63
CA CYS A 311 1.86 -3.37 2.41
C CYS A 311 3.23 -4.07 2.33
N GLY A 312 4.32 -3.41 2.76
CA GLY A 312 5.62 -4.06 2.88
C GLY A 312 5.65 -5.22 3.88
N LEU A 313 4.99 -5.07 5.03
CA LEU A 313 4.83 -6.14 6.02
C LEU A 313 4.01 -7.32 5.47
N VAL A 314 2.95 -7.02 4.70
CA VAL A 314 2.12 -8.03 4.01
C VAL A 314 2.95 -8.75 2.94
N ASN A 315 3.68 -8.04 2.10
CA ASN A 315 4.55 -8.63 1.08
C ASN A 315 5.58 -9.57 1.70
N LEU A 316 6.26 -9.14 2.77
CA LEU A 316 7.23 -9.99 3.48
C LEU A 316 6.57 -11.25 4.05
N GLN A 317 5.36 -11.12 4.61
CA GLN A 317 4.60 -12.27 5.09
C GLN A 317 4.21 -13.22 3.95
N THR A 318 3.79 -12.70 2.80
CA THR A 318 3.48 -13.48 1.60
C THR A 318 4.71 -14.24 1.12
N GLN A 319 5.87 -13.58 1.02
CA GLN A 319 7.13 -14.20 0.63
C GLN A 319 7.49 -15.38 1.55
N ASN A 320 7.40 -15.18 2.86
CA ASN A 320 7.69 -16.23 3.84
C ASN A 320 6.70 -17.41 3.74
N TRP A 321 5.41 -17.12 3.51
CA TRP A 321 4.40 -18.17 3.32
C TRP A 321 4.64 -18.98 2.04
N GLN A 322 4.96 -18.32 0.93
CA GLN A 322 5.28 -18.98 -0.34
C GLN A 322 6.55 -19.82 -0.23
N ALA A 323 7.62 -19.30 0.39
CA ALA A 323 8.85 -20.03 0.64
C ALA A 323 8.62 -21.30 1.48
N ALA A 324 7.84 -21.19 2.56
CA ALA A 324 7.50 -22.34 3.39
C ALA A 324 6.65 -23.39 2.64
N LYS A 325 5.73 -22.95 1.78
CA LYS A 325 4.90 -23.84 0.94
C LYS A 325 5.77 -24.60 -0.07
N THR A 326 6.71 -23.93 -0.71
CA THR A 326 7.66 -24.54 -1.65
C THR A 326 8.55 -25.56 -0.93
N ALA A 327 9.08 -25.21 0.24
CA ALA A 327 9.92 -26.12 1.05
C ALA A 327 9.17 -27.40 1.50
N ASN A 328 7.87 -27.31 1.77
CA ASN A 328 7.05 -28.47 2.13
C ASN A 328 6.60 -29.32 0.93
N SER A 329 6.75 -28.80 -0.29
CA SER A 329 6.36 -29.49 -1.53
C SER A 329 7.55 -30.14 -2.24
N ALA A 330 8.77 -29.86 -1.79
CA ALA A 330 10.04 -30.42 -2.26
C ALA A 330 10.46 -31.60 -1.37
#